data_AF-A0A949MFX7-F1
#
_entry.id   AF-A0A949MFX7-F1
#
_cell.length_a   1.000
_cell.length_b   1.000
_cell.length_c   1.000
_cell.angle_alpha   90.00
_cell.angle_beta   90.00
_cell.angle_gamma   90.00
#
_symmetry.space_group_name_H-M   'P 1'
#
loop_
_entity.id
_entity.type
_entity.pdbx_description
1 polymer ?
#
loop_
_entity_poly.entity_id
_entity_poly.type
_entity_poly.pdbx_seq_one_letter_code
_entity_poly.pdbx_strand_id
1 'polypeptide(L)'
;GLRRMYRDPDLPELVSVVGTDAFMDFVESIKSEGVELEHKKMGEGSGPKSPLVVEVDRENMKKDIEKLDIEIPVLTPRIYREYKNLSELNVAKFGHKKIPLKEFSEEEKREIVFRDISSGEITHKTELDSNFVPNYQSVVGYFTQSVMKELRLVSGYDILYEKVKEFIQSQLFDKNIELDNLNSLRNLSEIEASRTIFETFKKEINELTVLDKGEAEIRDYIKISKSRPFVVKDQGYIVPKKSVFNKIIGDSHFELEFASFLENCDDIISYVKNYFAVHFKIDYKNADGNISDYYPDYIVKVSSREYYIVETKGREDLDDVEKIKRLEQWCDDVNASQKKAVYKMLYIKQEDWEAQQQKPRNFQEVIRAWSK
;
A
#
# COMPACT_ATOMS: atom_id res chain seq x y z
N GLY A 1 17.77 24.45 29.45
CA GLY A 1 17.90 24.09 28.02
C GLY A 1 16.65 23.36 27.59
N LEU A 2 16.19 23.62 26.37
CA LEU A 2 15.13 22.83 25.74
C LEU A 2 15.66 21.42 25.50
N ARG A 3 14.86 20.40 25.81
CA ARG A 3 15.17 19.00 25.55
C ARG A 3 14.00 18.39 24.80
N ARG A 4 14.28 17.47 23.88
CA ARG A 4 13.23 16.69 23.21
C ARG A 4 12.40 15.93 24.22
N MET A 5 11.10 15.90 24.00
CA MET A 5 10.17 15.15 24.84
C MET A 5 10.21 13.67 24.47
N TYR A 6 10.37 13.35 23.18
CA TYR A 6 10.49 12.01 22.66
C TYR A 6 11.94 11.68 22.29
N ARG A 7 12.33 10.42 22.51
CA ARG A 7 13.68 9.92 22.21
C ARG A 7 13.87 9.59 20.73
N ASP A 8 12.78 9.50 19.98
CA ASP A 8 12.78 9.22 18.55
C ASP A 8 13.31 10.44 17.78
N PRO A 9 14.43 10.31 17.03
CA PRO A 9 15.01 11.42 16.27
C PRO A 9 14.09 11.96 15.17
N ASP A 10 13.25 11.12 14.59
CA ASP A 10 12.51 11.40 13.36
C ASP A 10 11.12 12.02 13.62
N LEU A 11 10.72 12.12 14.89
CA LEU A 11 9.44 12.72 15.28
C LEU A 11 9.56 14.26 15.32
N PRO A 12 8.87 15.02 14.44
CA PRO A 12 8.90 16.47 14.49
C PRO A 12 8.18 16.98 15.75
N GLU A 13 8.91 17.70 16.61
CA GLU A 13 8.37 18.35 17.82
C GLU A 13 8.24 19.85 17.59
N LEU A 14 7.04 20.39 17.86
CA LEU A 14 6.78 21.83 17.81
C LEU A 14 6.84 22.40 19.23
N VAL A 15 7.65 23.44 19.43
CA VAL A 15 7.65 24.21 20.68
C VAL A 15 7.00 25.56 20.45
N SER A 16 5.99 25.88 21.26
CA SER A 16 5.38 27.21 21.23
C SER A 16 6.10 28.10 22.24
N VAL A 17 6.75 29.15 21.75
CA VAL A 17 7.45 30.14 22.58
C VAL A 17 6.58 31.38 22.72
N VAL A 18 6.33 31.81 23.95
CA VAL A 18 5.56 33.02 24.25
C VAL A 18 6.40 33.90 25.17
N GLY A 19 6.61 35.16 24.80
CA GLY A 19 7.41 36.09 25.58
C GLY A 19 7.19 37.54 25.17
N THR A 20 7.93 38.43 25.81
CA THR A 20 7.97 39.86 25.51
C THR A 20 8.73 40.13 24.21
N ASP A 21 8.55 41.31 23.61
CA ASP A 21 9.25 41.69 22.37
C ASP A 21 10.77 41.51 22.48
N ALA A 22 11.38 41.97 23.58
CA ALA A 22 12.81 41.79 23.84
C ALA A 22 13.25 40.32 23.95
N PHE A 23 12.36 39.42 24.37
CA PHE A 23 12.63 37.97 24.41
C PHE A 23 12.46 37.33 23.03
N MET A 24 11.48 37.80 22.24
CA MET A 24 11.30 37.35 20.86
C MET A 24 12.47 37.78 19.97
N ASP A 25 13.05 38.97 20.18
CA ASP A 25 14.27 39.41 19.49
C ASP A 25 15.45 38.45 19.75
N PHE A 26 15.58 37.96 20.99
CA PHE A 26 16.56 36.93 21.33
C PHE A 26 16.25 35.60 20.61
N VAL A 27 14.99 35.15 20.60
CA VAL A 27 14.57 33.92 19.92
C VAL A 27 14.80 34.01 18.42
N GLU A 28 14.55 35.16 17.80
CA GLU A 28 14.82 35.40 16.39
C GLU A 28 16.31 35.35 16.05
N SER A 29 17.18 35.78 16.98
CA SER A 29 18.63 35.63 16.80
C SER A 29 19.08 34.17 16.67
N ILE A 30 18.30 33.21 17.20
CA ILE A 30 18.60 31.77 17.12
C ILE A 30 18.37 31.20 15.70
N LYS A 31 17.68 31.93 14.79
CA LYS A 31 17.58 31.54 13.37
C LYS A 31 18.96 31.32 12.72
N SER A 32 20.01 32.01 13.16
CA SER A 32 21.36 31.82 12.64
C SER A 32 21.98 30.46 12.99
N GLU A 33 21.39 29.72 13.94
CA GLU A 33 21.81 28.37 14.33
C GLU A 33 21.05 27.26 13.57
N GLY A 34 20.29 27.62 12.53
CA GLY A 34 19.61 26.66 11.64
C GLY A 34 18.22 26.23 12.11
N VAL A 35 17.59 26.98 13.02
CA VAL A 35 16.22 26.72 13.50
C VAL A 35 15.20 27.48 12.64
N GLU A 36 14.23 26.77 12.07
CA GLU A 36 13.09 27.38 11.37
C GLU A 36 12.04 27.87 12.39
N LEU A 37 11.66 29.14 12.31
CA LEU A 37 10.64 29.74 13.19
C LEU A 37 9.43 30.21 12.39
N GLU A 38 8.25 29.68 12.73
CA GLU A 38 6.96 30.15 12.21
C GLU A 38 6.29 31.13 13.20
N HIS A 39 5.76 32.25 12.71
CA HIS A 39 4.93 33.16 13.52
C HIS A 39 3.45 32.82 13.38
N LYS A 40 2.76 32.58 14.51
CA LYS A 40 1.31 32.41 14.56
C LYS A 40 0.70 33.41 15.54
N LYS A 41 -0.38 34.10 15.12
CA LYS A 41 -1.13 35.00 15.99
C LYS A 41 -1.84 34.18 17.06
N MET A 42 -1.63 34.52 18.33
CA MET A 42 -2.26 33.89 19.49
C MET A 42 -2.99 34.97 20.31
N GLY A 43 -4.22 34.70 20.76
CA GLY A 43 -5.01 35.62 21.62
C GLY A 43 -6.49 35.76 21.23
N GLU A 44 -7.24 36.60 21.96
CA GLU A 44 -8.64 36.94 21.63
C GLU A 44 -8.73 37.54 20.22
N GLY A 45 -9.50 36.89 19.34
CA GLY A 45 -9.60 37.23 17.92
C GLY A 45 -8.79 36.35 16.98
N SER A 46 -7.97 35.42 17.49
CA SER A 46 -7.45 34.31 16.67
C SER A 46 -8.59 33.33 16.36
N GLY A 47 -8.87 33.13 15.07
CA GLY A 47 -9.93 32.22 14.64
C GLY A 47 -9.62 30.78 15.08
N PRO A 48 -10.65 29.95 15.36
CA PRO A 48 -10.43 28.54 15.69
C PRO A 48 -9.63 27.88 14.58
N LYS A 49 -8.66 27.02 14.94
CA LYS A 49 -7.95 26.16 13.98
C LYS A 49 -8.95 25.16 13.41
N SER A 50 -9.66 25.60 12.38
CA SER A 50 -10.69 24.82 11.72
C SER A 50 -10.00 23.68 10.99
N PRO A 51 -10.53 22.44 11.09
CA PRO A 51 -9.95 21.32 10.36
C PRO A 51 -9.92 21.64 8.87
N LEU A 52 -8.85 21.26 8.18
CA LEU A 52 -8.79 21.37 6.74
C LEU A 52 -9.78 20.34 6.17
N VAL A 53 -10.83 20.83 5.51
CA VAL A 53 -11.86 19.99 4.88
C VAL A 53 -11.75 20.11 3.37
N VAL A 54 -11.72 18.96 2.71
CA VAL A 54 -11.85 18.84 1.24
C VAL A 54 -13.28 18.40 0.93
N GLU A 55 -13.93 19.14 0.07
CA GLU A 55 -15.31 18.88 -0.37
C GLU A 55 -15.55 19.42 -1.78
N VAL A 56 -16.67 19.05 -2.38
CA VAL A 56 -17.09 19.59 -3.68
C VAL A 56 -17.47 21.06 -3.49
N ASP A 57 -16.84 21.95 -4.27
CA ASP A 57 -16.91 23.41 -4.15
C ASP A 57 -18.22 23.99 -4.70
N ARG A 58 -19.35 23.58 -4.12
CA ARG A 58 -20.71 23.94 -4.59
C ARG A 58 -21.06 25.41 -4.35
N GLU A 59 -20.37 26.06 -3.42
CA GLU A 59 -20.61 27.47 -3.06
C GLU A 59 -19.91 28.45 -4.01
N ASN A 60 -18.91 27.98 -4.77
CA ASN A 60 -18.15 28.82 -5.68
C ASN A 60 -18.85 29.00 -7.02
N MET A 61 -19.57 30.12 -7.14
CA MET A 61 -20.32 30.49 -8.36
C MET A 61 -19.45 30.67 -9.62
N LYS A 62 -18.13 30.74 -9.49
CA LYS A 62 -17.21 30.81 -10.65
C LYS A 62 -16.87 29.44 -11.23
N LYS A 63 -17.16 28.36 -10.52
CA LYS A 63 -16.91 26.99 -10.96
C LYS A 63 -18.18 26.39 -11.57
N ASP A 64 -18.05 25.94 -12.80
CA ASP A 64 -19.06 25.10 -13.43
C ASP A 64 -18.81 23.64 -13.03
N ILE A 65 -19.44 23.20 -11.95
CA ILE A 65 -19.26 21.85 -11.41
C ILE A 65 -19.66 20.78 -12.42
N GLU A 66 -20.69 20.99 -13.24
CA GLU A 66 -21.14 20.00 -14.22
C GLU A 66 -20.11 19.81 -15.34
N LYS A 67 -19.52 20.91 -15.82
CA LYS A 67 -18.45 20.85 -16.83
C LYS A 67 -17.19 20.20 -16.28
N LEU A 68 -16.81 20.54 -15.04
CA LEU A 68 -15.61 20.04 -14.38
C LEU A 68 -15.74 18.58 -13.91
N ASP A 69 -16.96 18.07 -13.77
CA ASP A 69 -17.19 16.73 -13.22
C ASP A 69 -16.57 15.64 -14.09
N ILE A 70 -16.12 14.60 -13.40
CA ILE A 70 -15.52 13.41 -13.98
C ILE A 70 -16.36 12.21 -13.52
N GLU A 71 -16.69 11.36 -14.49
CA GLU A 71 -17.42 10.12 -14.24
C GLU A 71 -16.45 8.96 -14.52
N ILE A 72 -16.19 8.15 -13.50
CA ILE A 72 -15.19 7.08 -13.52
C ILE A 72 -15.92 5.72 -13.53
N PRO A 73 -15.71 4.88 -14.55
CA PRO A 73 -16.29 3.54 -14.59
C PRO A 73 -15.75 2.68 -13.44
N VAL A 74 -16.64 1.92 -12.80
CA VAL A 74 -16.28 0.91 -11.81
C VAL A 74 -16.45 -0.45 -12.45
N LEU A 75 -15.33 -1.15 -12.63
CA LEU A 75 -15.32 -2.50 -13.18
C LEU A 75 -15.62 -3.55 -12.09
N THR A 76 -16.15 -4.70 -12.51
CA THR A 76 -16.18 -5.89 -11.66
C THR A 76 -14.76 -6.35 -11.34
N PRO A 77 -14.50 -6.89 -10.12
CA PRO A 77 -13.20 -7.46 -9.80
C PRO A 77 -12.83 -8.54 -10.80
N ARG A 78 -11.61 -8.44 -11.32
CA ARG A 78 -11.06 -9.39 -12.28
C ARG A 78 -10.27 -10.47 -11.55
N ILE A 79 -9.62 -10.09 -10.46
CA ILE A 79 -8.83 -10.97 -9.61
C ILE A 79 -9.70 -11.45 -8.45
N TYR A 80 -9.75 -12.76 -8.22
CA TYR A 80 -10.47 -13.36 -7.11
C TYR A 80 -9.73 -14.55 -6.51
N ARG A 81 -10.13 -14.95 -5.29
CA ARG A 81 -9.59 -16.12 -4.61
C ARG A 81 -10.53 -17.32 -4.74
N GLU A 82 -10.05 -18.39 -5.36
CA GLU A 82 -10.74 -19.69 -5.42
C GLU A 82 -10.12 -20.65 -4.40
N TYR A 83 -10.75 -20.74 -3.22
CA TYR A 83 -10.23 -21.57 -2.11
C TYR A 83 -10.43 -23.08 -2.32
N LYS A 84 -11.19 -23.49 -3.35
CA LYS A 84 -11.49 -24.91 -3.60
C LYS A 84 -10.31 -25.69 -4.20
N ASN A 85 -9.27 -25.00 -4.66
CA ASN A 85 -8.15 -25.65 -5.36
C ASN A 85 -7.01 -26.10 -4.43
N LEU A 86 -7.10 -25.94 -3.10
CA LEU A 86 -6.02 -26.29 -2.16
C LEU A 86 -5.53 -27.75 -2.28
N SER A 87 -6.38 -28.67 -2.74
CA SER A 87 -6.00 -30.07 -2.99
C SER A 87 -4.96 -30.24 -4.11
N GLU A 88 -4.85 -29.27 -5.02
CA GLU A 88 -3.94 -29.31 -6.17
C GLU A 88 -2.50 -28.89 -5.81
N LEU A 89 -2.26 -28.42 -4.58
CA LEU A 89 -0.91 -28.09 -4.10
C LEU A 89 0.03 -29.30 -4.24
N ASN A 90 1.12 -29.11 -4.98
CA ASN A 90 2.12 -30.12 -5.21
C ASN A 90 3.43 -29.77 -4.51
N VAL A 91 3.59 -30.31 -3.31
CA VAL A 91 4.72 -30.10 -2.40
C VAL A 91 6.07 -30.43 -3.06
N ALA A 92 6.10 -31.41 -3.97
CA ALA A 92 7.33 -31.82 -4.65
C ALA A 92 7.82 -30.81 -5.71
N LYS A 93 6.96 -29.87 -6.13
CA LYS A 93 7.29 -28.84 -7.13
C LYS A 93 7.68 -27.49 -6.51
N PHE A 94 7.63 -27.37 -5.19
CA PHE A 94 7.91 -26.11 -4.52
C PHE A 94 9.36 -25.68 -4.79
N GLY A 95 9.53 -24.42 -5.21
CA GLY A 95 10.83 -23.84 -5.51
C GLY A 95 11.45 -23.21 -4.27
N HIS A 96 12.05 -24.00 -3.38
CA HIS A 96 12.73 -23.50 -2.18
C HIS A 96 14.16 -24.06 -2.03
N LYS A 97 14.98 -23.35 -1.26
CA LYS A 97 16.32 -23.82 -0.90
C LYS A 97 16.20 -24.77 0.29
N LYS A 98 16.72 -25.99 0.15
CA LYS A 98 16.79 -26.96 1.23
C LYS A 98 17.74 -26.48 2.32
N ILE A 99 17.37 -26.75 3.57
CA ILE A 99 18.10 -26.31 4.75
C ILE A 99 18.94 -27.48 5.30
N PRO A 100 20.20 -27.25 5.71
CA PRO A 100 20.99 -28.27 6.38
C PRO A 100 20.42 -28.56 7.78
N LEU A 101 20.33 -29.85 8.12
CA LEU A 101 19.88 -30.26 9.45
C LEU A 101 20.98 -29.98 10.49
N LYS A 102 20.66 -29.20 11.53
CA LYS A 102 21.56 -28.95 12.67
C LYS A 102 21.34 -30.02 13.76
N GLU A 103 22.40 -30.36 14.49
CA GLU A 103 22.33 -31.20 15.70
C GLU A 103 22.45 -30.29 16.93
N PHE A 104 21.47 -30.38 17.83
CA PHE A 104 21.39 -29.58 19.05
C PHE A 104 21.76 -30.41 20.30
N SER A 105 22.10 -29.74 21.41
CA SER A 105 22.31 -30.43 22.70
C SER A 105 20.98 -30.87 23.34
N GLU A 106 21.02 -31.77 24.33
CA GLU A 106 19.82 -32.22 25.04
C GLU A 106 19.13 -31.10 25.83
N GLU A 107 19.89 -30.11 26.31
CA GLU A 107 19.34 -28.90 26.93
C GLU A 107 18.63 -28.01 25.91
N GLU A 108 19.22 -27.83 24.73
CA GLU A 108 18.65 -27.01 23.65
C GLU A 108 17.42 -27.65 22.99
N LYS A 109 17.37 -28.99 22.93
CA LYS A 109 16.19 -29.75 22.50
C LYS A 109 15.00 -29.60 23.44
N ARG A 110 15.24 -29.27 24.71
CA ARG A 110 14.19 -28.99 25.71
C ARG A 110 13.66 -27.56 25.66
N GLU A 111 14.17 -26.70 24.80
CA GLU A 111 13.68 -25.33 24.64
C GLU A 111 13.21 -25.10 23.20
N ILE A 112 12.01 -25.58 22.89
CA ILE A 112 11.33 -25.34 21.60
C ILE A 112 10.48 -24.08 21.76
N VAL A 113 11.00 -22.93 21.35
CA VAL A 113 10.28 -21.65 21.38
C VAL A 113 9.99 -21.21 19.96
N PHE A 114 8.71 -21.19 19.59
CA PHE A 114 8.27 -20.60 18.33
C PHE A 114 8.06 -19.09 18.55
N ARG A 115 8.81 -18.28 17.82
CA ARG A 115 8.67 -16.81 17.81
C ARG A 115 7.92 -16.40 16.57
N ASP A 116 7.05 -15.40 16.70
CA ASP A 116 6.37 -14.81 15.56
C ASP A 116 7.40 -14.12 14.65
N ILE A 117 7.44 -14.49 13.37
CA ILE A 117 8.40 -13.94 12.40
C ILE A 117 8.09 -12.47 12.07
N SER A 118 6.84 -12.05 12.25
CA SER A 118 6.37 -10.71 11.87
C SER A 118 6.58 -9.64 12.96
N SER A 119 6.51 -10.01 14.25
CA SER A 119 6.61 -9.05 15.37
C SER A 119 7.83 -9.26 16.27
N GLY A 120 8.51 -10.41 16.18
CA GLY A 120 9.52 -10.80 17.16
C GLY A 120 8.96 -11.09 18.56
N GLU A 121 7.63 -11.01 18.74
CA GLU A 121 6.97 -11.37 19.99
C GLU A 121 6.90 -12.90 20.13
N ILE A 122 7.04 -13.36 21.38
CA ILE A 122 6.86 -14.78 21.72
C ILE A 122 5.36 -15.04 21.74
N THR A 123 4.78 -15.46 20.62
CA THR A 123 3.34 -15.81 20.52
C THR A 123 3.02 -17.13 21.21
N HIS A 124 3.99 -18.02 21.37
CA HIS A 124 3.84 -19.24 22.16
C HIS A 124 5.11 -19.53 22.98
N LYS A 125 5.05 -19.21 24.27
CA LYS A 125 6.03 -19.70 25.24
C LYS A 125 5.45 -20.98 25.83
N THR A 126 5.69 -22.11 25.18
CA THR A 126 5.49 -23.39 25.85
C THR A 126 6.66 -23.54 26.82
N GLU A 127 6.52 -23.06 28.05
CA GLU A 127 7.38 -23.55 29.14
C GLU A 127 7.09 -25.04 29.26
N LEU A 128 8.06 -25.84 28.80
CA LEU A 128 7.99 -27.28 28.76
C LEU A 128 8.03 -27.80 30.19
N ASP A 129 6.85 -27.85 30.81
CA ASP A 129 6.63 -28.55 32.06
C ASP A 129 7.10 -30.00 31.86
N SER A 130 7.85 -30.52 32.84
CA SER A 130 8.66 -31.75 32.80
C SER A 130 7.95 -33.05 32.37
N ASN A 131 6.66 -33.00 32.05
CA ASN A 131 5.80 -34.12 31.65
C ASN A 131 5.17 -33.95 30.24
N PHE A 132 5.56 -32.95 29.44
CA PHE A 132 5.05 -32.80 28.08
C PHE A 132 5.85 -33.65 27.08
N VAL A 133 5.18 -34.58 26.38
CA VAL A 133 5.75 -35.28 25.23
C VAL A 133 5.56 -34.36 24.01
N PRO A 134 6.63 -33.83 23.40
CA PRO A 134 6.50 -33.02 22.20
C PRO A 134 5.92 -33.88 21.08
N ASN A 135 4.68 -33.56 20.71
CA ASN A 135 3.96 -34.24 19.66
C ASN A 135 4.10 -33.42 18.37
N TYR A 136 4.69 -34.02 17.34
CA TYR A 136 4.84 -33.40 16.02
C TYR A 136 3.52 -32.86 15.48
N GLN A 137 2.39 -33.46 15.88
CA GLN A 137 1.08 -33.05 15.43
C GLN A 137 0.76 -31.59 15.77
N SER A 138 1.18 -31.15 16.96
CA SER A 138 1.00 -29.78 17.43
C SER A 138 1.89 -28.79 16.66
N VAL A 139 3.12 -29.19 16.33
CA VAL A 139 4.06 -28.35 15.58
C VAL A 139 3.59 -28.14 14.14
N VAL A 140 3.22 -29.22 13.44
CA VAL A 140 2.64 -29.13 12.10
C VAL A 140 1.33 -28.33 12.12
N GLY A 141 0.51 -28.53 13.17
CA GLY A 141 -0.74 -27.80 13.37
C GLY A 141 -0.51 -26.30 13.53
N TYR A 142 0.51 -25.90 14.29
CA TYR A 142 0.90 -24.50 14.44
C TYR A 142 1.25 -23.83 13.10
N PHE A 143 2.12 -24.45 12.29
CA PHE A 143 2.46 -23.92 10.97
C PHE A 143 1.24 -23.83 10.07
N THR A 144 0.40 -24.86 10.06
CA THR A 144 -0.84 -24.89 9.26
C THR A 144 -1.78 -23.75 9.65
N GLN A 145 -2.06 -23.57 10.95
CA GLN A 145 -2.92 -22.50 11.45
C GLN A 145 -2.34 -21.11 11.17
N SER A 146 -1.02 -20.96 11.29
CA SER A 146 -0.34 -19.69 11.08
C SER A 146 -0.38 -19.30 9.59
N VAL A 147 -0.13 -20.24 8.67
CA VAL A 147 -0.31 -20.04 7.22
C VAL A 147 -1.76 -19.67 6.91
N MET A 148 -2.75 -20.39 7.48
CA MET A 148 -4.17 -20.07 7.27
C MET A 148 -4.53 -18.68 7.78
N LYS A 149 -4.03 -18.29 8.95
CA LYS A 149 -4.30 -16.98 9.56
C LYS A 149 -3.71 -15.85 8.71
N GLU A 150 -2.48 -16.00 8.25
CA GLU A 150 -1.81 -15.00 7.41
C GLU A 150 -2.51 -14.83 6.06
N LEU A 151 -2.92 -15.93 5.43
CA LEU A 151 -3.67 -15.91 4.17
C LEU A 151 -5.17 -15.65 4.33
N ARG A 152 -5.68 -15.56 5.56
CA ARG A 152 -7.11 -15.43 5.91
C ARG A 152 -7.99 -16.55 5.33
N LEU A 153 -7.47 -17.78 5.32
CA LEU A 153 -8.20 -18.98 4.90
C LEU A 153 -9.20 -19.38 5.98
N VAL A 154 -10.47 -19.56 5.60
CA VAL A 154 -11.55 -19.92 6.54
C VAL A 154 -11.79 -21.45 6.58
N SER A 155 -11.30 -22.19 5.59
CA SER A 155 -11.46 -23.65 5.46
C SER A 155 -10.24 -24.29 4.78
N GLY A 156 -10.18 -25.63 4.77
CA GLY A 156 -9.10 -26.39 4.12
C GLY A 156 -7.96 -26.83 5.05
N TYR A 157 -8.16 -26.78 6.36
CA TYR A 157 -7.14 -27.17 7.35
C TYR A 157 -6.60 -28.58 7.13
N ASP A 158 -7.48 -29.58 6.98
CA ASP A 158 -7.06 -30.98 6.87
C ASP A 158 -6.18 -31.24 5.63
N ILE A 159 -6.51 -30.60 4.51
CA ILE A 159 -5.74 -30.70 3.27
C ILE A 159 -4.38 -30.02 3.46
N LEU A 160 -4.37 -28.79 3.99
CA LEU A 160 -3.14 -28.03 4.17
C LEU A 160 -2.22 -28.69 5.20
N TYR A 161 -2.78 -29.27 6.26
CA TYR A 161 -2.04 -29.98 7.30
C TYR A 161 -1.21 -31.13 6.72
N GLU A 162 -1.83 -31.99 5.90
CA GLU A 162 -1.12 -33.10 5.24
C GLU A 162 -0.03 -32.58 4.29
N LYS A 163 -0.27 -31.48 3.58
CA LYS A 163 0.73 -30.87 2.69
C LYS A 163 1.91 -30.27 3.46
N VAL A 164 1.65 -29.57 4.55
CA VAL A 164 2.69 -29.00 5.44
C VAL A 164 3.51 -30.13 6.07
N LYS A 165 2.86 -31.20 6.51
CA LYS A 165 3.52 -32.40 7.02
C LYS A 165 4.46 -33.03 5.99
N GLU A 166 3.95 -33.26 4.77
CA GLU A 166 4.73 -33.81 3.65
C GLU A 166 5.94 -32.93 3.32
N PHE A 167 5.75 -31.60 3.32
CA PHE A 167 6.81 -30.64 3.03
C PHE A 167 7.92 -30.67 4.08
N ILE A 168 7.54 -30.61 5.36
CA ILE A 168 8.49 -30.64 6.48
C ILE A 168 9.28 -31.95 6.46
N GLN A 169 8.60 -33.07 6.23
CA GLN A 169 9.22 -34.39 6.25
C GLN A 169 10.20 -34.60 5.10
N SER A 170 9.80 -34.29 3.86
CA SER A 170 10.50 -34.74 2.67
C SER A 170 11.22 -33.66 1.86
N GLN A 171 10.82 -32.39 2.03
CA GLN A 171 11.27 -31.31 1.14
C GLN A 171 12.04 -30.21 1.84
N LEU A 172 11.71 -29.86 3.09
CA LEU A 172 12.29 -28.70 3.80
C LEU A 172 13.80 -28.80 4.02
N PHE A 173 14.27 -29.99 4.42
CA PHE A 173 15.68 -30.24 4.72
C PHE A 173 16.39 -31.01 3.59
N ASP A 174 17.72 -30.98 3.58
CA ASP A 174 18.55 -31.77 2.65
C ASP A 174 18.35 -33.28 2.78
N LYS A 175 17.80 -33.73 3.92
CA LYS A 175 17.51 -35.13 4.24
C LYS A 175 16.06 -35.26 4.68
N ASN A 176 15.51 -36.46 4.48
CA ASN A 176 14.21 -36.81 5.05
C ASN A 176 14.34 -36.86 6.58
N ILE A 177 13.41 -36.25 7.30
CA ILE A 177 13.42 -36.17 8.76
C ILE A 177 12.31 -37.01 9.39
N GLU A 178 12.60 -37.61 10.53
CA GLU A 178 11.58 -38.26 11.36
C GLU A 178 10.91 -37.20 12.25
N LEU A 179 9.61 -37.03 12.08
CA LEU A 179 8.85 -35.98 12.80
C LEU A 179 8.79 -36.23 14.31
N ASP A 180 8.91 -37.48 14.75
CA ASP A 180 8.94 -37.86 16.18
C ASP A 180 10.30 -37.54 16.85
N ASN A 181 11.32 -37.14 16.09
CA ASN A 181 12.63 -36.80 16.63
C ASN A 181 12.65 -35.36 17.19
N LEU A 182 13.01 -35.23 18.47
CA LEU A 182 13.22 -33.96 19.17
C LEU A 182 14.17 -33.00 18.42
N ASN A 183 15.24 -33.52 17.82
CA ASN A 183 16.20 -32.71 17.08
C ASN A 183 15.55 -32.10 15.82
N SER A 184 14.70 -32.86 15.14
CA SER A 184 13.96 -32.41 13.97
C SER A 184 12.94 -31.33 14.34
N LEU A 185 12.21 -31.51 15.44
CA LEU A 185 11.27 -30.50 15.94
C LEU A 185 11.98 -29.20 16.35
N ARG A 186 13.16 -29.28 16.97
CA ARG A 186 13.95 -28.10 17.34
C ARG A 186 14.45 -27.31 16.13
N ASN A 187 14.82 -28.00 15.05
CA ASN A 187 15.20 -27.35 13.79
C ASN A 187 14.03 -26.55 13.19
N LEU A 188 12.78 -26.98 13.38
CA LEU A 188 11.62 -26.23 12.88
C LEU A 188 11.42 -24.89 13.59
N SER A 189 11.84 -24.76 14.84
CA SER A 189 11.84 -23.49 15.57
C SER A 189 12.92 -22.52 15.12
N GLU A 190 13.87 -22.94 14.29
CA GLU A 190 14.84 -22.02 13.70
C GLU A 190 14.15 -21.06 12.73
N ILE A 191 14.57 -19.81 12.75
CA ILE A 191 13.99 -18.73 11.94
C ILE A 191 14.03 -19.07 10.45
N GLU A 192 15.14 -19.66 9.97
CA GLU A 192 15.30 -20.03 8.56
C GLU A 192 14.27 -21.10 8.14
N ALA A 193 14.03 -22.10 8.98
CA ALA A 193 13.07 -23.17 8.71
C ALA A 193 11.64 -22.64 8.73
N SER A 194 11.27 -21.93 9.79
CA SER A 194 9.94 -21.34 9.92
C SER A 194 9.65 -20.38 8.75
N ARG A 195 10.57 -19.47 8.44
CA ARG A 195 10.41 -18.49 7.35
C ARG A 195 10.26 -19.18 5.99
N THR A 196 11.07 -20.22 5.72
CA THR A 196 11.00 -20.97 4.47
C THR A 196 9.64 -21.66 4.32
N ILE A 197 9.08 -22.25 5.39
CA ILE A 197 7.74 -22.84 5.36
C ILE A 197 6.70 -21.76 5.01
N PHE A 198 6.71 -20.64 5.73
CA PHE A 198 5.70 -19.59 5.52
C PHE A 198 5.79 -18.96 4.14
N GLU A 199 6.96 -18.51 3.70
CA GLU A 199 7.14 -17.87 2.40
C GLU A 199 6.79 -18.81 1.25
N THR A 200 7.20 -20.08 1.33
CA THR A 200 6.91 -21.08 0.29
C THR A 200 5.41 -21.36 0.19
N PHE A 201 4.76 -21.70 1.32
CA PHE A 201 3.32 -21.98 1.29
C PHE A 201 2.49 -20.74 0.92
N LYS A 202 2.87 -19.55 1.40
CA LYS A 202 2.21 -18.29 1.03
C LYS A 202 2.26 -18.08 -0.48
N LYS A 203 3.44 -18.24 -1.09
CA LYS A 203 3.64 -18.09 -2.53
C LYS A 203 2.81 -19.09 -3.32
N GLU A 204 2.96 -20.38 -3.03
CA GLU A 204 2.33 -21.46 -3.79
C GLU A 204 0.79 -21.45 -3.66
N ILE A 205 0.27 -21.14 -2.46
CA ILE A 205 -1.18 -20.99 -2.25
C ILE A 205 -1.70 -19.76 -3.00
N ASN A 206 -0.99 -18.62 -2.97
CA ASN A 206 -1.41 -17.44 -3.71
C ASN A 206 -1.36 -17.68 -5.23
N GLU A 207 -0.34 -18.37 -5.74
CA GLU A 207 -0.27 -18.76 -7.16
C GLU A 207 -1.43 -19.65 -7.59
N LEU A 208 -1.88 -20.56 -6.72
CA LEU A 208 -2.96 -21.49 -7.03
C LEU A 208 -4.36 -20.88 -6.85
N THR A 209 -4.53 -20.01 -5.87
CA THR A 209 -5.86 -19.51 -5.47
C THR A 209 -6.20 -18.16 -6.09
N VAL A 210 -5.21 -17.31 -6.38
CA VAL A 210 -5.45 -15.99 -6.97
C VAL A 210 -5.54 -16.14 -8.48
N LEU A 211 -6.78 -16.17 -8.97
CA LEU A 211 -7.10 -16.33 -10.38
C LEU A 211 -7.58 -15.02 -10.99
N ASP A 212 -7.24 -14.83 -12.26
CA ASP A 212 -7.76 -13.77 -13.10
C ASP A 212 -8.90 -14.36 -13.95
N LYS A 213 -10.11 -13.81 -13.81
CA LYS A 213 -11.31 -14.25 -14.54
C LYS A 213 -11.25 -13.95 -16.04
N GLY A 214 -10.37 -13.06 -16.48
CA GLY A 214 -10.18 -12.70 -17.88
C GLY A 214 -11.11 -11.61 -18.41
N GLU A 215 -12.29 -11.45 -17.80
CA GLU A 215 -13.34 -10.53 -18.24
C GLU A 215 -13.78 -9.62 -17.09
N ALA A 216 -13.82 -8.31 -17.35
CA ALA A 216 -14.31 -7.30 -16.43
C ALA A 216 -15.39 -6.44 -17.10
N GLU A 217 -16.54 -6.29 -16.45
CA GLU A 217 -17.67 -5.50 -16.97
C GLU A 217 -17.84 -4.22 -16.15
N ILE A 218 -18.36 -3.16 -16.78
CA ILE A 218 -18.72 -1.93 -16.07
C ILE A 218 -19.97 -2.18 -15.23
N ARG A 219 -19.82 -2.15 -13.91
CA ARG A 219 -20.89 -2.36 -12.94
C ARG A 219 -21.57 -1.07 -12.53
N ASP A 220 -20.79 0.01 -12.36
CA ASP A 220 -21.28 1.29 -11.86
C ASP A 220 -20.38 2.45 -12.34
N TYR A 221 -20.73 3.67 -11.96
CA TYR A 221 -19.95 4.87 -12.23
C TYR A 221 -19.82 5.74 -10.97
N ILE A 222 -18.58 6.12 -10.65
CA ILE A 222 -18.29 7.11 -9.60
C ILE A 222 -18.38 8.49 -10.24
N LYS A 223 -19.24 9.34 -9.68
CA LYS A 223 -19.34 10.75 -10.07
C LYS A 223 -18.66 11.61 -9.01
N ILE A 224 -17.56 12.30 -9.35
CA ILE A 224 -16.75 13.01 -8.34
C ILE A 224 -17.56 14.09 -7.62
N SER A 225 -18.49 14.76 -8.31
CA SER A 225 -19.38 15.73 -7.66
C SER A 225 -20.27 15.15 -6.54
N LYS A 226 -20.40 13.82 -6.42
CA LYS A 226 -21.10 13.14 -5.33
C LYS A 226 -20.19 12.72 -4.16
N SER A 227 -18.89 13.00 -4.22
CA SER A 227 -17.96 12.71 -3.12
C SER A 227 -18.37 13.48 -1.85
N ARG A 228 -18.33 12.78 -0.71
CA ARG A 228 -18.66 13.36 0.60
C ARG A 228 -17.48 14.20 1.10
N PRO A 229 -17.74 15.27 1.88
CA PRO A 229 -16.68 16.00 2.57
C PRO A 229 -15.86 15.10 3.48
N PHE A 230 -14.56 15.36 3.57
CA PHE A 230 -13.66 14.64 4.48
C PHE A 230 -12.61 15.58 5.07
N VAL A 231 -12.20 15.26 6.29
CA VAL A 231 -11.18 16.01 7.04
C VAL A 231 -9.80 15.49 6.69
N VAL A 232 -8.86 16.41 6.50
CA VAL A 232 -7.47 16.12 6.20
C VAL A 232 -6.54 16.80 7.20
N LYS A 233 -5.29 16.34 7.26
CA LYS A 233 -4.26 16.96 8.10
C LYS A 233 -4.01 18.40 7.63
N ASP A 234 -3.55 19.22 8.56
CA ASP A 234 -3.12 20.59 8.26
C ASP A 234 -1.82 20.54 7.45
N GLN A 235 -1.90 20.84 6.15
CA GLN A 235 -0.79 20.73 5.20
C GLN A 235 -0.98 21.68 4.01
N GLY A 236 0.05 21.79 3.16
CA GLY A 236 0.00 22.59 1.93
C GLY A 236 -1.11 22.11 0.98
N TYR A 237 -1.80 23.05 0.35
CA TYR A 237 -2.86 22.78 -0.62
C TYR A 237 -2.92 23.83 -1.71
N ILE A 238 -3.53 23.45 -2.83
CA ILE A 238 -3.88 24.35 -3.93
C ILE A 238 -5.38 24.61 -3.88
N VAL A 239 -5.79 25.83 -4.22
CA VAL A 239 -7.21 26.16 -4.49
C VAL A 239 -7.44 26.04 -5.99
N PRO A 240 -7.94 24.89 -6.48
CA PRO A 240 -8.05 24.63 -7.91
C PRO A 240 -9.20 25.45 -8.53
N LYS A 241 -9.10 25.81 -9.80
CA LYS A 241 -10.24 26.29 -10.61
C LYS A 241 -10.69 25.21 -11.58
N LYS A 242 -9.79 24.31 -11.99
CA LYS A 242 -10.08 23.20 -12.91
C LYS A 242 -10.43 21.89 -12.21
N SER A 243 -10.81 21.93 -10.93
CA SER A 243 -11.30 20.77 -10.17
C SER A 243 -12.63 21.06 -9.49
N VAL A 244 -13.44 20.01 -9.32
CA VAL A 244 -14.70 20.09 -8.56
C VAL A 244 -14.47 20.26 -7.06
N PHE A 245 -13.30 19.85 -6.56
CA PHE A 245 -12.96 20.03 -5.15
C PHE A 245 -12.61 21.49 -4.83
N ASN A 246 -12.85 21.90 -3.58
CA ASN A 246 -12.49 23.23 -3.09
C ASN A 246 -10.98 23.38 -2.85
N LYS A 247 -10.28 22.27 -2.58
CA LYS A 247 -8.84 22.21 -2.32
C LYS A 247 -8.25 20.93 -2.89
N ILE A 248 -7.01 21.01 -3.37
CA ILE A 248 -6.18 19.84 -3.72
C ILE A 248 -5.02 19.76 -2.73
N ILE A 249 -4.95 18.68 -1.98
CA ILE A 249 -3.80 18.30 -1.16
C ILE A 249 -2.96 17.23 -1.89
N GLY A 250 -1.64 17.27 -1.76
CA GLY A 250 -0.73 16.18 -2.17
C GLY A 250 -0.26 15.39 -0.95
N ASP A 251 0.05 14.11 -1.12
CA ASP A 251 0.72 13.31 -0.09
C ASP A 251 2.24 13.52 -0.15
N SER A 252 2.72 14.02 -1.30
CA SER A 252 4.09 14.47 -1.54
C SER A 252 4.14 15.90 -2.11
N HIS A 253 5.33 16.52 -2.06
CA HIS A 253 5.57 17.81 -2.73
C HIS A 253 5.39 17.69 -4.24
N PHE A 254 5.86 16.60 -4.84
CA PHE A 254 5.77 16.36 -6.28
C PHE A 254 4.33 16.30 -6.78
N GLU A 255 3.43 15.65 -6.03
CA GLU A 255 2.00 15.67 -6.34
C GLU A 255 1.42 17.09 -6.35
N LEU A 256 1.77 17.94 -5.36
CA LEU A 256 1.33 19.33 -5.37
C LEU A 256 1.92 20.12 -6.55
N GLU A 257 3.19 19.89 -6.89
CA GLU A 257 3.82 20.48 -8.07
C GLU A 257 3.06 20.08 -9.36
N PHE A 258 2.77 18.79 -9.51
CA PHE A 258 2.04 18.27 -10.66
C PHE A 258 0.60 18.80 -10.72
N ALA A 259 -0.10 18.89 -9.58
CA ALA A 259 -1.42 19.49 -9.51
C ALA A 259 -1.39 20.99 -9.89
N SER A 260 -0.34 21.71 -9.49
CA SER A 260 -0.13 23.11 -9.90
C SER A 260 0.11 23.22 -11.40
N PHE A 261 0.88 22.29 -11.99
CA PHE A 261 1.06 22.20 -13.42
C PHE A 261 -0.28 21.96 -14.16
N LEU A 262 -1.09 20.99 -13.72
CA LEU A 262 -2.40 20.71 -14.32
C LEU A 262 -3.35 21.92 -14.26
N GLU A 263 -3.35 22.66 -13.15
CA GLU A 263 -4.15 23.88 -13.02
C GLU A 263 -3.79 24.93 -14.09
N ASN A 264 -2.51 24.99 -14.50
CA ASN A 264 -2.02 25.91 -15.52
C ASN A 264 -2.10 25.37 -16.97
N CYS A 265 -2.56 24.12 -17.18
CA CYS A 265 -2.70 23.54 -18.51
C CYS A 265 -4.00 23.98 -19.20
N ASP A 266 -3.93 24.80 -20.25
CA ASP A 266 -5.11 25.29 -20.97
C ASP A 266 -5.75 24.24 -21.91
N ASP A 267 -5.05 23.15 -22.16
CA ASP A 267 -5.47 22.05 -23.03
C ASP A 267 -6.21 20.91 -22.30
N ILE A 268 -6.60 21.12 -21.03
CA ILE A 268 -7.48 20.22 -20.27
C ILE A 268 -8.77 20.92 -19.84
N ILE A 269 -9.85 20.15 -19.68
CA ILE A 269 -11.11 20.65 -19.13
C ILE A 269 -11.04 20.68 -17.60
N SER A 270 -10.63 19.58 -16.99
CA SER A 270 -10.57 19.45 -15.54
C SER A 270 -9.62 18.34 -15.09
N TYR A 271 -9.28 18.36 -13.81
CA TYR A 271 -8.56 17.29 -13.14
C TYR A 271 -9.07 17.09 -11.72
N VAL A 272 -8.88 15.90 -11.18
CA VAL A 272 -9.20 15.56 -9.79
C VAL A 272 -8.09 14.72 -9.22
N LYS A 273 -7.75 14.95 -7.94
CA LYS A 273 -6.96 13.99 -7.18
C LYS A 273 -7.90 12.91 -6.62
N ASN A 274 -7.49 11.66 -6.72
CA ASN A 274 -8.22 10.52 -6.23
C ASN A 274 -7.92 10.27 -4.75
N TYR A 275 -8.71 10.89 -3.88
CA TYR A 275 -8.64 10.61 -2.45
C TYR A 275 -9.27 9.26 -2.12
N PHE A 276 -8.88 8.62 -1.01
CA PHE A 276 -9.55 7.40 -0.54
C PHE A 276 -11.07 7.58 -0.38
N ALA A 277 -11.54 8.79 -0.06
CA ALA A 277 -12.95 9.15 0.03
C ALA A 277 -13.71 9.14 -1.33
N VAL A 278 -12.99 9.14 -2.46
CA VAL A 278 -13.56 8.95 -3.81
C VAL A 278 -13.89 7.49 -4.06
N HIS A 279 -13.17 6.57 -3.40
CA HIS A 279 -13.31 5.11 -3.54
C HIS A 279 -13.04 4.59 -4.96
N PHE A 280 -12.34 5.35 -5.81
CA PHE A 280 -11.83 4.81 -7.06
C PHE A 280 -10.56 4.01 -6.79
N LYS A 281 -10.66 2.70 -6.94
CA LYS A 281 -9.59 1.74 -6.69
C LYS A 281 -9.59 0.63 -7.73
N ILE A 282 -8.43 0.04 -7.95
CA ILE A 282 -8.21 -1.04 -8.90
C ILE A 282 -7.60 -2.22 -8.16
N ASP A 283 -8.18 -3.41 -8.30
CA ASP A 283 -7.69 -4.65 -7.70
C ASP A 283 -6.45 -5.16 -8.44
N TYR A 284 -5.34 -5.41 -7.75
CA TYR A 284 -4.12 -5.97 -8.35
C TYR A 284 -3.52 -7.08 -7.48
N LYS A 285 -2.67 -7.90 -8.09
CA LYS A 285 -1.85 -8.89 -7.38
C LYS A 285 -0.52 -8.22 -7.03
N ASN A 286 -0.21 -8.11 -5.73
CA ASN A 286 1.05 -7.52 -5.28
C ASN A 286 2.24 -8.50 -5.44
N ALA A 287 3.46 -8.06 -5.15
CA ALA A 287 4.67 -8.86 -5.30
C ALA A 287 4.67 -10.13 -4.44
N ASP A 288 3.96 -10.12 -3.31
CA ASP A 288 3.73 -11.27 -2.43
C ASP A 288 2.64 -12.23 -2.94
N GLY A 289 2.01 -11.91 -4.07
CA GLY A 289 0.93 -12.67 -4.66
C GLY A 289 -0.45 -12.47 -4.02
N ASN A 290 -0.61 -11.52 -3.10
CA ASN A 290 -1.88 -11.19 -2.47
C ASN A 290 -2.70 -10.20 -3.31
N ILE A 291 -4.03 -10.25 -3.17
CA ILE A 291 -4.92 -9.22 -3.74
C ILE A 291 -4.82 -7.97 -2.89
N SER A 292 -4.54 -6.83 -3.52
CA SER A 292 -4.45 -5.51 -2.90
C SER A 292 -5.23 -4.47 -3.72
N ASP A 293 -5.54 -3.35 -3.08
CA ASP A 293 -6.20 -2.20 -3.73
C ASP A 293 -5.13 -1.17 -4.14
N TYR A 294 -5.18 -0.73 -5.40
CA TYR A 294 -4.38 0.35 -5.94
C TYR A 294 -5.25 1.59 -6.17
N TYR A 295 -4.75 2.76 -5.77
CA TYR A 295 -5.42 4.06 -5.90
C TYR A 295 -4.54 4.98 -6.75
N PRO A 296 -4.83 5.16 -8.04
CA PRO A 296 -4.09 6.09 -8.88
C PRO A 296 -4.22 7.52 -8.40
N ASP A 297 -3.19 8.36 -8.52
CA ASP A 297 -3.20 9.72 -7.94
C ASP A 297 -4.21 10.68 -8.58
N TYR A 298 -4.23 10.81 -9.90
CA TYR A 298 -5.04 11.81 -10.60
C TYR A 298 -5.88 11.22 -11.72
N ILE A 299 -7.01 11.90 -11.99
CA ILE A 299 -7.78 11.71 -13.22
C ILE A 299 -7.86 13.05 -13.93
N VAL A 300 -7.41 13.08 -15.18
CA VAL A 300 -7.37 14.28 -16.03
C VAL A 300 -8.37 14.12 -17.17
N LYS A 301 -9.27 15.08 -17.31
CA LYS A 301 -10.27 15.16 -18.39
C LYS A 301 -9.76 16.12 -19.44
N VAL A 302 -9.24 15.59 -20.55
CA VAL A 302 -8.74 16.37 -21.69
C VAL A 302 -9.91 16.85 -22.54
N SER A 303 -10.89 15.98 -22.79
CA SER A 303 -12.11 16.31 -23.53
C SER A 303 -13.32 15.57 -22.95
N SER A 304 -14.50 15.74 -23.55
CA SER A 304 -15.69 14.96 -23.19
C SER A 304 -15.57 13.46 -23.50
N ARG A 305 -14.54 13.06 -24.27
CA ARG A 305 -14.31 11.67 -24.71
C ARG A 305 -12.91 11.16 -24.42
N GLU A 306 -12.07 11.91 -23.73
CA GLU A 306 -10.68 11.52 -23.48
C GLU A 306 -10.27 11.86 -22.05
N TYR A 307 -9.87 10.80 -21.33
CA TYR A 307 -9.50 10.84 -19.93
C TYR A 307 -8.15 10.13 -19.74
N TYR A 308 -7.37 10.64 -18.81
CA TYR A 308 -6.11 10.05 -18.40
C TYR A 308 -6.13 9.73 -16.92
N ILE A 309 -5.79 8.50 -16.56
CA ILE A 309 -5.50 8.10 -15.19
C ILE A 309 -3.99 8.26 -15.00
N VAL A 310 -3.59 9.15 -14.11
CA VAL A 310 -2.19 9.53 -13.93
C VAL A 310 -1.71 9.09 -12.56
N GLU A 311 -0.59 8.39 -12.55
CA GLU A 311 0.15 8.01 -11.36
C GLU A 311 1.45 8.80 -11.31
N THR A 312 1.69 9.50 -10.20
CA THR A 312 2.94 10.20 -9.93
C THR A 312 3.76 9.39 -8.93
N LYS A 313 5.03 9.11 -9.26
CA LYS A 313 5.86 8.28 -8.38
C LYS A 313 7.18 8.93 -8.06
N GLY A 314 7.47 9.10 -6.77
CA GLY A 314 8.79 9.46 -6.29
C GLY A 314 9.74 8.27 -6.35
N ARG A 315 9.65 7.38 -5.36
CA ARG A 315 10.45 6.15 -5.26
C ARG A 315 9.64 4.93 -5.65
N GLU A 316 10.19 4.11 -6.54
CA GLU A 316 9.60 2.82 -6.92
C GLU A 316 9.80 1.74 -5.84
N ASP A 317 8.76 0.93 -5.67
CA ASP A 317 8.73 -0.31 -4.91
C ASP A 317 8.46 -1.52 -5.83
N LEU A 318 8.52 -2.74 -5.26
CA LEU A 318 8.31 -3.97 -6.04
C LEU A 318 6.86 -4.09 -6.56
N ASP A 319 5.89 -3.46 -5.90
CA ASP A 319 4.49 -3.54 -6.27
C ASP A 319 4.14 -2.60 -7.43
N ASP A 320 4.92 -1.54 -7.67
CA ASP A 320 4.63 -0.55 -8.70
C ASP A 320 4.58 -1.13 -10.11
N VAL A 321 5.43 -2.10 -10.43
CA VAL A 321 5.39 -2.80 -11.71
C VAL A 321 4.04 -3.49 -11.92
N GLU A 322 3.49 -4.12 -10.88
CA GLU A 322 2.21 -4.81 -10.95
C GLU A 322 1.03 -3.84 -10.95
N LYS A 323 1.12 -2.71 -10.23
CA LYS A 323 0.11 -1.63 -10.27
C LYS A 323 -0.01 -1.04 -11.68
N ILE A 324 1.11 -0.75 -12.34
CA ILE A 324 1.13 -0.13 -13.68
C ILE A 324 0.55 -1.10 -14.71
N LYS A 325 0.98 -2.36 -14.72
CA LYS A 325 0.39 -3.40 -15.59
C LYS A 325 -1.11 -3.50 -15.40
N ARG A 326 -1.56 -3.47 -14.13
CA ARG A 326 -2.99 -3.55 -13.83
C ARG A 326 -3.74 -2.31 -14.27
N LEU A 327 -3.15 -1.12 -14.18
CA LEU A 327 -3.74 0.14 -14.64
C LEU A 327 -3.88 0.16 -16.17
N GLU A 328 -2.87 -0.32 -16.89
CA GLU A 328 -2.92 -0.52 -18.33
C GLU A 328 -4.08 -1.45 -18.71
N GLN A 329 -4.15 -2.63 -18.07
CA GLN A 329 -5.24 -3.58 -18.26
C GLN A 329 -6.61 -2.98 -17.91
N TRP A 330 -6.70 -2.15 -16.88
CA TRP A 330 -7.95 -1.47 -16.51
C TRP A 330 -8.41 -0.52 -17.61
N CYS A 331 -7.48 0.24 -18.23
CA CYS A 331 -7.81 1.12 -19.35
C CYS A 331 -8.31 0.31 -20.54
N ASP A 332 -7.65 -0.81 -20.87
CA ASP A 332 -8.07 -1.71 -21.94
C ASP A 332 -9.46 -2.30 -21.71
N ASP A 333 -9.72 -2.81 -20.50
CA ASP A 333 -11.00 -3.38 -20.11
C ASP A 333 -12.15 -2.34 -20.21
N VAL A 334 -11.92 -1.12 -19.72
CA VAL A 334 -12.90 -0.02 -19.83
C VAL A 334 -13.13 0.38 -21.28
N ASN A 335 -12.08 0.47 -22.09
CA ASN A 335 -12.17 0.88 -23.49
C ASN A 335 -12.83 -0.21 -24.36
N ALA A 336 -12.67 -1.48 -24.01
CA ALA A 336 -13.35 -2.60 -24.66
C ALA A 336 -14.85 -2.65 -24.28
N SER A 337 -15.17 -2.30 -23.03
CA SER A 337 -16.53 -2.39 -22.49
C SER A 337 -17.49 -1.28 -22.94
N GLN A 338 -16.98 -0.14 -23.44
CA GLN A 338 -17.81 0.99 -23.87
C GLN A 338 -17.15 1.85 -24.96
N LYS A 339 -17.93 2.71 -25.63
CA LYS A 339 -17.44 3.65 -26.67
C LYS A 339 -17.77 5.14 -26.40
N LYS A 340 -18.22 5.46 -25.19
CA LYS A 340 -18.56 6.82 -24.72
C LYS A 340 -17.30 7.69 -24.59
N ALA A 341 -16.22 7.14 -24.05
CA ALA A 341 -14.94 7.83 -23.84
C ALA A 341 -13.76 6.86 -23.93
N VAL A 342 -12.57 7.41 -24.09
CA VAL A 342 -11.30 6.67 -24.09
C VAL A 342 -10.54 7.02 -22.82
N TYR A 343 -10.11 5.98 -22.09
CA TYR A 343 -9.26 6.09 -20.91
C TYR A 343 -7.86 5.62 -21.26
N LYS A 344 -6.85 6.38 -20.84
CA LYS A 344 -5.43 6.06 -21.03
C LYS A 344 -4.71 6.21 -19.71
N MET A 345 -3.59 5.52 -19.54
CA MET A 345 -2.74 5.70 -18.36
C MET A 345 -1.56 6.63 -18.65
N LEU A 346 -1.06 7.29 -17.62
CA LEU A 346 0.26 7.92 -17.60
C LEU A 346 0.93 7.58 -16.28
N TYR A 347 2.19 7.15 -16.37
CA TYR A 347 3.04 6.91 -15.22
C TYR A 347 4.21 7.89 -15.24
N ILE A 348 4.25 8.80 -14.28
CA ILE A 348 5.19 9.93 -14.26
C ILE A 348 6.10 9.78 -13.05
N LYS A 349 7.35 9.37 -13.31
CA LYS A 349 8.39 9.36 -12.28
C LYS A 349 8.86 10.78 -11.99
N GLN A 350 9.05 11.10 -10.72
CA GLN A 350 9.59 12.38 -10.27
C GLN A 350 10.97 12.63 -10.87
N GLU A 351 11.83 11.62 -10.89
CA GLU A 351 13.17 11.72 -11.49
C GLU A 351 13.09 12.09 -12.98
N ASP A 352 12.21 11.45 -13.75
CA ASP A 352 12.02 11.75 -15.17
C ASP A 352 11.41 13.14 -15.40
N TRP A 353 10.54 13.58 -14.49
CA TRP A 353 9.94 14.91 -14.49
C TRP A 353 10.98 16.00 -14.20
N GLU A 354 11.85 15.77 -13.22
CA GLU A 354 12.94 16.67 -12.84
C GLU A 354 14.06 16.70 -13.87
N ALA A 355 14.36 15.58 -14.53
CA ALA A 355 15.37 15.48 -15.57
C ALA A 355 15.02 16.22 -16.87
N GLN A 356 13.77 16.65 -17.07
CA GLN A 356 13.38 17.42 -18.24
C GLN A 356 14.14 18.75 -18.29
N GLN A 357 14.91 18.97 -19.36
CA GLN A 357 15.63 20.23 -19.58
C GLN A 357 14.69 21.44 -19.61
N GLN A 358 13.48 21.25 -20.14
CA GLN A 358 12.40 22.22 -20.08
C GLN A 358 11.15 21.52 -19.57
N LYS A 359 10.54 22.07 -18.52
CA LYS A 359 9.27 21.55 -18.02
C LYS A 359 8.19 21.64 -19.11
N PRO A 360 7.31 20.62 -19.24
CA PRO A 360 6.19 20.66 -20.16
C PRO A 360 5.36 21.93 -19.97
N ARG A 361 4.86 22.50 -21.07
CA ARG A 361 4.05 23.74 -21.05
C ARG A 361 2.56 23.46 -21.01
N ASN A 362 2.15 22.26 -21.43
CA ASN A 362 0.78 21.83 -21.56
C ASN A 362 0.69 20.30 -21.39
N PHE A 363 -0.52 19.78 -21.23
CA PHE A 363 -0.73 18.37 -20.97
C PHE A 363 -0.39 17.50 -22.19
N GLN A 364 -0.55 18.00 -23.42
CA GLN A 364 -0.15 17.29 -24.63
C GLN A 364 1.35 16.97 -24.69
N GLU A 365 2.21 17.88 -24.20
CA GLU A 365 3.64 17.63 -24.08
C GLU A 365 3.95 16.53 -23.06
N VAL A 366 3.19 16.47 -21.95
CA VAL A 366 3.28 15.35 -20.98
C VAL A 366 2.88 14.04 -21.65
N ILE A 367 1.77 14.03 -22.38
CA ILE A 367 1.34 12.83 -23.11
C ILE A 367 2.46 12.35 -24.04
N ARG A 368 3.11 13.24 -24.82
CA ARG A 368 4.18 12.85 -25.74
C ARG A 368 5.43 12.30 -25.05
N ALA A 369 5.76 12.82 -23.86
CA ALA A 369 6.95 12.41 -23.13
C ALA A 369 6.76 11.12 -22.32
N TRP A 370 5.53 10.83 -21.84
CA TRP A 370 5.22 9.70 -20.95
C TRP A 370 4.25 8.65 -21.52
N SER A 371 3.65 8.86 -22.69
CA SER A 371 2.95 7.79 -23.41
C SER A 371 3.97 6.99 -24.20
N LYS A 372 4.43 5.87 -23.64
CA LYS A 372 5.25 4.88 -24.36
C LYS A 372 4.43 3.66 -24.70
#